data_AF-A0A2G9T6J2-F1
#
_entry.id   AF-A0A2G9T6J2-F1
#
_cell.length_a   1.000
_cell.length_b   1.000
_cell.length_c   1.000
_cell.angle_alpha   90.00
_cell.angle_beta   90.00
_cell.angle_gamma   90.00
#
_symmetry.space_group_name_H-M   'P 1'
#
loop_
_entity.id
_entity.type
_entity.pdbx_description
1 polymer ?
#
loop_
_entity_poly.entity_id
_entity_poly.type
_entity_poly.pdbx_seq_one_letter_code
_entity_poly.pdbx_strand_id
1 'polypeptide(L)'
;SMNIKGRAMELSDLSVFHNRILTPDDRTGLISEIKNNKMIPWVFLNSGPGNTTSPFKCEWMTIKDDVLYVGGHGNEFRNKQGEIVHRNNLWIKTVTPEGEVTNVDWTDVFNNLRNAVGISEPGYLTHEAVQWSEKQGHWYFLPRKESKTVYVEEDDEKK
;
A
#
# COMPACT_ATOMS: atom_id res chain seq x y z
N SER A 1 17.35 -15.75 -7.56
CA SER A 1 16.45 -14.60 -7.78
C SER A 1 15.67 -14.35 -6.50
N MET A 2 15.43 -13.08 -6.15
CA MET A 2 14.64 -12.74 -4.95
C MET A 2 13.15 -13.00 -5.23
N ASN A 3 12.48 -13.75 -4.36
CA ASN A 3 11.04 -14.02 -4.43
C ASN A 3 10.50 -14.45 -3.06
N ILE A 4 9.19 -14.31 -2.87
CA ILE A 4 8.47 -14.88 -1.72
C ILE A 4 7.47 -15.91 -2.26
N LYS A 5 7.65 -17.16 -1.83
CA LYS A 5 6.80 -18.31 -2.24
C LYS A 5 6.68 -18.43 -3.77
N GLY A 6 7.78 -18.22 -4.49
CA GLY A 6 7.83 -18.33 -5.95
C GLY A 6 7.26 -17.14 -6.71
N ARG A 7 6.84 -16.07 -6.02
CA ARG A 7 6.27 -14.86 -6.64
C ARG A 7 7.14 -13.63 -6.37
N ALA A 8 7.30 -12.80 -7.38
CA ALA A 8 8.08 -11.56 -7.38
C ALA A 8 7.74 -10.75 -8.65
N MET A 9 8.22 -9.51 -8.71
CA MET A 9 8.04 -8.62 -9.87
C MET A 9 6.56 -8.36 -10.21
N GLU A 10 5.69 -8.39 -9.20
CA GLU A 10 4.31 -7.93 -9.32
C GLU A 10 4.31 -6.47 -8.90
N LEU A 11 4.62 -5.62 -9.87
CA LEU A 11 4.89 -4.21 -9.67
C LEU A 11 3.58 -3.42 -9.56
N SER A 12 3.32 -2.80 -8.41
CA SER A 12 2.00 -2.17 -8.15
C SER A 12 1.94 -0.66 -8.37
N ASP A 13 3.08 0.05 -8.43
CA ASP A 13 3.10 1.50 -8.71
C ASP A 13 4.45 1.96 -9.27
N LEU A 14 4.55 3.23 -9.66
CA LEU A 14 5.75 3.86 -10.20
C LEU A 14 5.85 5.31 -9.69
N SER A 15 7.00 5.69 -9.15
CA SER A 15 7.24 7.07 -8.71
C SER A 15 8.65 7.54 -9.06
N VAL A 16 8.81 8.84 -9.29
CA VAL A 16 10.11 9.47 -9.42
C VAL A 16 10.47 10.12 -8.09
N PHE A 17 11.55 9.67 -7.46
CA PHE A 17 12.02 10.14 -6.16
C PHE A 17 13.54 10.32 -6.20
N HIS A 18 14.03 11.54 -5.93
CA HIS A 18 15.46 11.91 -6.06
C HIS A 18 16.12 11.44 -7.37
N ASN A 19 15.49 11.74 -8.51
CA ASN A 19 15.95 11.36 -9.87
C ASN A 19 16.05 9.85 -10.11
N ARG A 20 15.40 9.04 -9.28
CA ARG A 20 15.31 7.59 -9.42
C ARG A 20 13.88 7.23 -9.79
N ILE A 21 13.72 6.31 -10.74
CA ILE A 21 12.43 5.71 -11.04
C ILE A 21 12.30 4.51 -10.10
N LEU A 22 11.38 4.58 -9.14
CA LEU A 22 11.16 3.56 -8.14
C LEU A 22 9.85 2.81 -8.40
N THR A 23 9.85 1.52 -8.11
CA THR A 23 8.67 0.67 -8.19
C THR A 23 8.69 -0.35 -7.05
N PRO A 24 7.56 -0.64 -6.40
CA PRO A 24 7.46 -1.64 -5.36
C PRO A 24 6.96 -2.97 -5.94
N ASP A 25 7.41 -4.08 -5.36
CA ASP A 25 6.87 -5.43 -5.63
C ASP A 25 5.94 -5.86 -4.49
N ASP A 26 4.65 -6.07 -4.78
CA ASP A 26 3.60 -6.38 -3.77
C ASP A 26 3.81 -7.74 -3.09
N ARG A 27 4.65 -8.60 -3.67
CA ARG A 27 4.94 -9.95 -3.17
C ARG A 27 6.09 -9.97 -2.20
N THR A 28 7.12 -9.18 -2.48
CA THR A 28 8.36 -9.18 -1.70
C THR A 28 8.42 -8.00 -0.74
N GLY A 29 7.65 -6.93 -0.96
CA GLY A 29 7.79 -5.68 -0.21
C GLY A 29 9.07 -4.93 -0.54
N LEU A 30 9.75 -5.29 -1.63
CA LEU A 30 10.97 -4.62 -2.08
C LEU A 30 10.61 -3.42 -2.96
N ILE A 31 11.16 -2.25 -2.61
CA ILE A 31 11.25 -1.11 -3.52
C ILE A 31 12.54 -1.23 -4.31
N SER A 32 12.43 -1.15 -5.63
CA SER A 32 13.55 -1.22 -6.56
C SER A 32 13.64 0.03 -7.43
N GLU A 33 14.86 0.42 -7.78
CA GLU A 33 15.12 1.40 -8.81
C GLU A 33 15.18 0.74 -10.19
N ILE A 34 14.45 1.30 -11.15
CA ILE A 34 14.56 0.97 -12.56
C ILE A 34 15.65 1.85 -13.17
N LYS A 35 16.76 1.23 -13.59
CA LYS A 35 17.88 1.94 -14.22
C LYS A 35 18.53 1.10 -15.29
N ASN A 36 18.66 1.63 -16.51
CA ASN A 36 19.33 0.96 -17.64
C ASN A 36 18.81 -0.47 -17.87
N ASN A 37 17.48 -0.64 -17.89
CA ASN A 37 16.80 -1.92 -18.03
C ASN A 37 17.16 -2.96 -16.94
N LYS A 38 17.52 -2.48 -15.74
CA LYS A 38 17.78 -3.31 -14.56
C LYS A 38 16.88 -2.87 -13.41
N MET A 39 16.53 -3.85 -12.59
CA MET A 39 15.90 -3.65 -11.28
C MET A 39 17.00 -3.70 -10.21
N ILE A 40 17.21 -2.58 -9.52
CA ILE A 40 18.22 -2.46 -8.47
C ILE A 40 17.48 -2.41 -7.12
N PRO A 41 17.55 -3.47 -6.29
CA PRO A 41 16.96 -3.47 -4.96
C PRO A 41 17.42 -2.26 -4.13
N TRP A 42 16.51 -1.62 -3.41
CA TRP A 42 16.84 -0.48 -2.56
C TRP A 42 16.41 -0.69 -1.10
N VAL A 43 15.11 -0.75 -0.82
CA VAL A 43 14.57 -0.83 0.54
C VAL A 43 13.55 -1.97 0.63
N PHE A 44 13.62 -2.74 1.71
CA PHE A 44 12.70 -3.83 1.99
C PHE A 44 11.71 -3.42 3.09
N LEU A 45 10.42 -3.69 2.88
CA LEU A 45 9.34 -3.30 3.75
C LEU A 45 8.64 -4.53 4.35
N ASN A 46 8.61 -4.60 5.68
CA ASN A 46 7.83 -5.59 6.41
C ASN A 46 6.36 -5.16 6.56
N SER A 47 5.46 -6.14 6.66
CA SER A 47 4.03 -5.93 6.83
C SER A 47 3.71 -5.22 8.15
N GLY A 48 2.62 -4.43 8.16
CA GLY A 48 2.05 -3.85 9.38
C GLY A 48 3.01 -2.91 10.12
N PRO A 49 3.17 -3.05 11.45
CA PRO A 49 4.08 -2.22 12.26
C PRO A 49 5.58 -2.44 12.01
N GLY A 50 5.95 -3.30 11.03
CA GLY A 50 7.34 -3.50 10.60
C GLY A 50 8.11 -4.59 11.37
N ASN A 51 7.59 -5.06 12.50
CA ASN A 51 8.13 -6.17 13.28
C ASN A 51 7.46 -7.52 12.93
N THR A 52 7.07 -7.70 11.67
CA THR A 52 6.45 -8.93 11.17
C THR A 52 7.40 -9.70 10.26
N THR A 53 7.12 -10.99 10.03
CA THR A 53 7.87 -11.84 9.09
C THR A 53 7.27 -11.86 7.68
N SER A 54 6.14 -11.17 7.48
CA SER A 54 5.46 -11.10 6.19
C SER A 54 5.91 -9.87 5.42
N PRO A 55 6.05 -9.95 4.09
CA PRO A 55 6.36 -8.78 3.26
C PRO A 55 5.20 -7.78 3.28
N PHE A 56 5.52 -6.49 3.15
CA PHE A 56 4.51 -5.46 2.96
C PHE A 56 3.89 -5.59 1.57
N LYS A 57 2.57 -5.77 1.52
CA LYS A 57 1.83 -5.74 0.27
C LYS A 57 1.62 -4.29 -0.14
N CYS A 58 2.54 -3.78 -0.94
CA CYS A 58 2.54 -2.41 -1.43
C CYS A 58 1.64 -2.27 -2.66
N GLU A 59 0.83 -1.22 -2.67
CA GLU A 59 -0.18 -0.98 -3.71
C GLU A 59 -0.15 0.42 -4.27
N TRP A 60 0.45 1.37 -3.55
CA TRP A 60 0.58 2.73 -4.04
C TRP A 60 1.80 3.42 -3.43
N MET A 61 2.30 4.43 -4.14
CA MET A 61 3.35 5.33 -3.70
C MET A 61 3.02 6.79 -4.01
N THR A 62 3.42 7.69 -3.12
CA THR A 62 3.39 9.13 -3.39
C THR A 62 4.47 9.85 -2.59
N ILE A 63 4.73 11.11 -2.91
CA ILE A 63 5.76 11.92 -2.26
C ILE A 63 5.09 13.08 -1.54
N LYS A 64 5.47 13.27 -0.28
CA LYS A 64 5.08 14.43 0.53
C LYS A 64 6.27 14.87 1.37
N ASP A 65 6.59 16.16 1.34
CA ASP A 65 7.68 16.76 2.14
C ASP A 65 9.01 16.00 2.02
N ASP A 66 9.43 15.68 0.79
CA ASP A 66 10.69 14.97 0.46
C ASP A 66 10.77 13.52 1.02
N VAL A 67 9.63 12.94 1.36
CA VAL A 67 9.53 11.57 1.87
C VAL A 67 8.62 10.75 0.96
N LEU A 68 9.04 9.52 0.66
CA LEU A 68 8.24 8.56 -0.09
C LEU A 68 7.27 7.86 0.85
N TYR A 69 5.97 8.05 0.62
CA TYR A 69 4.89 7.34 1.30
C TYR A 69 4.50 6.12 0.49
N VAL A 70 4.31 5.00 1.19
CA VAL A 70 4.09 3.69 0.59
C VAL A 70 2.99 2.99 1.37
N GLY A 71 1.88 2.65 0.71
CA GLY A 71 0.76 2.01 1.38
C GLY A 71 0.26 0.76 0.66
N GLY A 72 -0.57 0.00 1.37
CA GLY A 72 -1.30 -1.13 0.82
C GLY A 72 -2.78 -0.79 0.62
N HIS A 73 -3.63 -1.83 0.59
CA HIS A 73 -5.07 -1.70 0.34
C HIS A 73 -5.84 -0.76 1.31
N GLY A 74 -5.37 -0.56 2.54
CA GLY A 74 -6.06 0.31 3.50
C GLY A 74 -7.36 -0.25 4.07
N ASN A 75 -7.51 -1.57 4.15
CA ASN A 75 -8.66 -2.25 4.76
C ASN A 75 -8.22 -3.48 5.59
N GLU A 76 -9.09 -4.01 6.44
CA GLU A 76 -8.77 -5.21 7.21
C GLU A 76 -8.65 -6.44 6.30
N PHE A 77 -7.63 -7.28 6.54
CA PHE A 77 -7.52 -8.55 5.83
C PHE A 77 -8.44 -9.58 6.48
N ARG A 78 -9.34 -10.15 5.69
CA ARG A 78 -10.35 -11.12 6.14
C ARG A 78 -10.13 -12.50 5.52
N ASN A 79 -10.51 -13.55 6.25
CA ASN A 79 -10.57 -14.90 5.70
C ASN A 79 -11.86 -15.12 4.88
N LYS A 80 -12.04 -16.32 4.32
CA LYS A 80 -13.22 -16.67 3.52
C LYS A 80 -14.54 -16.66 4.30
N GLN A 81 -14.47 -16.68 5.63
CA GLN A 81 -15.63 -16.58 6.54
C GLN A 81 -15.98 -15.12 6.86
N GLY A 82 -15.21 -14.15 6.36
CA GLY A 82 -15.39 -12.73 6.63
C GLY A 82 -14.79 -12.27 7.97
N GLU A 83 -14.06 -13.13 8.68
CA GLU A 83 -13.43 -12.80 9.96
C GLU A 83 -12.12 -12.04 9.71
N ILE A 84 -11.84 -11.02 10.54
CA ILE A 84 -10.58 -10.28 10.45
C ILE A 84 -9.43 -11.17 10.94
N VAL A 85 -8.48 -11.43 10.04
CA VAL A 85 -7.25 -12.16 10.35
C VAL A 85 -6.18 -11.20 10.88
N HIS A 86 -6.03 -10.03 10.25
CA HIS A 86 -5.12 -8.98 10.72
C HIS A 86 -5.47 -7.59 10.16
N ARG A 87 -4.85 -6.55 10.73
CA ARG A 87 -5.02 -5.14 10.34
C ARG A 87 -3.78 -4.51 9.70
N ASN A 88 -2.80 -5.32 9.32
CA ASN A 88 -1.52 -4.84 8.80
C ASN A 88 -1.63 -3.94 7.56
N ASN A 89 -2.66 -4.11 6.73
CA ASN A 89 -2.92 -3.29 5.54
C ASN A 89 -3.32 -1.85 5.87
N LEU A 90 -3.67 -1.55 7.13
CA LEU A 90 -3.97 -0.20 7.63
C LEU A 90 -2.70 0.58 8.00
N TRP A 91 -1.54 -0.07 7.99
CA TRP A 91 -0.26 0.59 8.20
C TRP A 91 0.32 1.02 6.87
N ILE A 92 0.92 2.20 6.84
CA ILE A 92 1.76 2.64 5.72
C ILE A 92 3.23 2.60 6.12
N LYS A 93 4.10 2.89 5.16
CA LYS A 93 5.53 3.12 5.36
C LYS A 93 5.86 4.50 4.84
N THR A 94 6.80 5.15 5.51
CA THR A 94 7.48 6.32 4.96
C THR A 94 8.95 5.98 4.80
N VAL A 95 9.55 6.42 3.70
CA VAL A 95 10.94 6.12 3.34
C VAL A 95 11.65 7.43 3.01
N THR A 96 12.72 7.73 3.74
CA THR A 96 13.56 8.91 3.47
C THR A 96 14.41 8.72 2.20
N PRO A 97 15.04 9.78 1.68
CA PRO A 97 15.94 9.66 0.53
C PRO A 97 17.12 8.69 0.78
N GLU A 98 17.57 8.60 2.03
CA GLU A 98 18.63 7.70 2.50
C GLU A 98 18.13 6.25 2.70
N GLY A 99 16.81 6.02 2.64
CA GLY A 99 16.20 4.71 2.79
C GLY A 99 15.81 4.35 4.23
N GLU A 100 15.76 5.31 5.14
CA GLU A 100 15.24 5.09 6.49
C GLU A 100 13.73 4.85 6.43
N VAL A 101 13.27 3.78 7.07
CA VAL A 101 11.86 3.36 7.06
C VAL A 101 11.20 3.67 8.39
N THR A 102 10.08 4.39 8.35
CA THR A 102 9.16 4.52 9.49
C THR A 102 7.84 3.82 9.18
N ASN A 103 7.27 3.15 10.18
CA ASN A 103 5.97 2.48 10.09
C ASN A 103 4.91 3.36 10.75
N VAL A 104 3.86 3.72 10.03
CA VAL A 104 2.83 4.64 10.53
C VAL A 104 1.46 3.96 10.49
N ASP A 105 0.77 3.97 11.62
CA ASP A 105 -0.60 3.46 11.70
C ASP A 105 -1.55 4.49 11.08
N TRP A 106 -2.22 4.10 10.00
CA TRP A 106 -3.21 4.91 9.28
C TRP A 106 -4.63 4.39 9.47
N THR A 107 -4.88 3.56 10.49
CA THR A 107 -6.21 3.01 10.82
C THR A 107 -7.28 4.10 10.84
N ASP A 108 -7.05 5.20 11.56
CA ASP A 108 -8.03 6.28 11.66
C ASP A 108 -8.21 7.04 10.33
N VAL A 109 -7.15 7.18 9.54
CA VAL A 109 -7.20 7.82 8.21
C VAL A 109 -8.09 7.02 7.28
N PHE A 110 -7.86 5.71 7.16
CA PHE A 110 -8.66 4.84 6.29
C PHE A 110 -10.10 4.71 6.78
N ASN A 111 -10.32 4.65 8.10
CA ASN A 111 -11.65 4.66 8.67
C ASN A 111 -12.41 5.95 8.34
N ASN A 112 -11.76 7.10 8.44
CA ASN A 112 -12.37 8.39 8.10
C ASN A 112 -12.71 8.49 6.61
N LEU A 113 -11.85 8.01 5.71
CA LEU A 113 -12.11 7.94 4.28
C LEU A 113 -13.34 7.07 3.97
N ARG A 114 -13.39 5.86 4.55
CA ARG A 114 -14.51 4.92 4.40
C ARG A 114 -15.81 5.53 4.94
N ASN A 115 -15.77 6.16 6.11
CA ASN A 115 -16.94 6.78 6.72
C ASN A 115 -17.45 7.99 5.90
N ALA A 116 -16.55 8.76 5.29
CA ALA A 116 -16.92 9.94 4.48
C ALA A 116 -17.78 9.59 3.26
N VAL A 117 -17.68 8.35 2.75
CA VAL A 117 -18.53 7.84 1.65
C VAL A 117 -19.72 7.01 2.15
N GLY A 118 -20.02 7.05 3.45
CA GLY A 118 -21.16 6.37 4.03
C GLY A 118 -21.01 4.85 4.10
N ILE A 119 -19.78 4.36 4.23
CA ILE A 119 -19.47 2.95 4.41
C ILE A 119 -18.96 2.74 5.84
N SER A 120 -19.40 1.66 6.49
CA SER A 120 -18.88 1.20 7.77
C SER A 120 -18.46 -0.26 7.66
N GLU A 121 -17.69 -0.75 8.63
CA GLU A 121 -17.42 -2.18 8.74
C GLU A 121 -18.76 -2.99 8.77
N PRO A 122 -18.89 -4.12 8.04
CA PRO A 122 -17.85 -4.85 7.30
C PRO A 122 -17.60 -4.39 5.86
N GLY A 123 -18.25 -3.33 5.39
CA GLY A 123 -17.91 -2.68 4.13
C GLY A 123 -16.49 -2.10 4.13
N TYR A 124 -15.96 -1.84 2.94
CA TYR A 124 -14.57 -1.47 2.73
C TYR A 124 -14.35 -0.60 1.49
N LEU A 125 -13.21 0.07 1.48
CA LEU A 125 -12.55 0.63 0.31
C LEU A 125 -11.24 -0.13 0.09
N THR A 126 -10.86 -0.34 -1.17
CA THR A 126 -9.52 -0.85 -1.52
C THR A 126 -8.76 0.25 -2.24
N HIS A 127 -7.60 0.65 -1.72
CA HIS A 127 -6.79 1.74 -2.24
C HIS A 127 -5.58 1.21 -3.02
N GLU A 128 -5.46 1.57 -4.29
CA GLU A 128 -4.30 1.31 -5.16
C GLU A 128 -3.85 2.58 -5.93
N ALA A 129 -4.46 3.72 -5.63
CA ALA A 129 -4.09 5.01 -6.22
C ALA A 129 -4.30 6.13 -5.20
N VAL A 130 -3.18 6.64 -4.69
CA VAL A 130 -3.14 7.69 -3.66
C VAL A 130 -2.08 8.71 -4.03
N GLN A 131 -2.40 10.00 -4.00
CA GLN A 131 -1.45 11.07 -4.32
C GLN A 131 -1.55 12.25 -3.33
N TRP A 132 -0.41 12.77 -2.92
CA TRP A 132 -0.34 14.07 -2.24
C TRP A 132 -0.17 15.19 -3.26
N SER A 133 -0.90 16.28 -3.08
CA SER A 133 -0.74 17.50 -3.87
C SER A 133 -0.12 18.60 -3.03
N GLU A 134 1.16 18.90 -3.25
CA GLU A 134 1.85 20.03 -2.60
C GLU A 134 1.13 21.36 -2.85
N LYS A 135 0.62 21.55 -4.07
CA LYS A 135 -0.10 22.77 -4.46
C LYS A 135 -1.39 22.98 -3.67
N GLN A 136 -2.11 21.90 -3.36
CA GLN A 136 -3.40 21.98 -2.69
C GLN A 136 -3.29 21.72 -1.18
N GLY A 137 -2.21 21.10 -0.71
CA GLY A 137 -2.09 20.65 0.67
C GLY A 137 -3.08 19.52 1.01
N HIS A 138 -3.41 18.66 0.04
CA HIS A 138 -4.42 17.61 0.20
C HIS A 138 -3.93 16.25 -0.30
N TRP A 139 -4.43 15.21 0.35
CA TRP A 139 -4.37 13.83 -0.12
C TRP A 139 -5.55 13.53 -1.03
N TYR A 140 -5.28 12.85 -2.13
CA TYR A 140 -6.26 12.35 -3.09
C TYR A 140 -6.23 10.84 -3.11
N PHE A 141 -7.41 10.22 -3.03
CA PHE A 141 -7.59 8.78 -3.10
C PHE A 141 -8.54 8.49 -4.25
N LEU A 142 -8.19 7.52 -5.09
CA LEU A 142 -9.08 6.91 -6.07
C LEU A 142 -9.16 5.43 -5.73
N PRO A 143 -10.08 5.03 -4.82
CA PRO A 143 -10.24 3.63 -4.45
C PRO A 143 -10.50 2.79 -5.68
N ARG A 144 -9.79 1.66 -5.81
CA ARG A 144 -10.03 0.68 -6.87
C ARG A 144 -11.38 0.00 -6.69
N LYS A 145 -11.77 -0.26 -5.44
CA LYS A 145 -12.98 -0.99 -5.06
C LYS A 145 -13.73 -0.25 -3.97
N GLU A 146 -15.05 -0.32 -4.05
CA GLU A 146 -15.97 0.16 -3.03
C GLU A 146 -17.03 -0.90 -2.72
N SER A 147 -17.24 -1.23 -1.45
CA SER A 147 -18.30 -2.15 -1.05
C SER A 147 -18.94 -1.78 0.28
N LYS A 148 -20.28 -1.82 0.32
CA LYS A 148 -21.08 -1.70 1.56
C LYS A 148 -21.23 -3.05 2.30
N THR A 149 -20.80 -4.14 1.69
CA THR A 149 -20.88 -5.49 2.24
C THR A 149 -19.50 -6.04 2.52
N VAL A 150 -19.42 -7.08 3.35
CA VAL A 150 -18.18 -7.80 3.63
C VAL A 150 -17.48 -8.26 2.35
N TYR A 151 -16.16 -8.28 2.38
CA TYR A 151 -15.33 -8.82 1.30
C TYR A 151 -15.69 -10.27 1.01
N VAL A 152 -15.97 -10.55 -0.27
CA VAL A 152 -16.13 -11.89 -0.83
C VAL A 152 -15.34 -11.89 -2.13
N GLU A 153 -14.36 -12.79 -2.23
CA GLU A 153 -13.39 -12.84 -3.33
C GLU A 153 -14.06 -12.84 -4.72
N GLU A 154 -15.13 -13.62 -4.89
CA GLU A 154 -15.85 -13.72 -6.17
C GLU A 154 -16.65 -12.45 -6.54
N ASP A 155 -17.09 -11.69 -5.53
CA ASP A 155 -17.86 -10.46 -5.75
C ASP A 155 -16.97 -9.24 -5.94
N ASP A 156 -15.78 -9.24 -5.34
CA ASP A 156 -14.84 -8.10 -5.33
C ASP A 156 -14.39 -7.70 -6.74
N GLU A 157 -14.25 -8.66 -7.65
CA GLU A 157 -13.95 -8.43 -9.07
C GLU A 157 -14.93 -7.43 -9.73
N LYS A 158 -16.19 -7.38 -9.27
CA LYS A 158 -17.25 -6.49 -9.79
C LYS A 158 -17.50 -5.25 -8.94
N LYS A 159 -16.77 -5.06 -7.85
CA LYS A 159 -16.78 -3.83 -7.04
C LYS A 159 -15.94 -2.73 -7.65
#